data_AF-A0A847D2M0-F1
#
_entry.id   AF-A0A847D2M0-F1
#
_cell.length_a   1.000
_cell.length_b   1.000
_cell.length_c   1.000
_cell.angle_alpha   90.00
_cell.angle_beta   90.00
_cell.angle_gamma   90.00
#
_symmetry.space_group_name_H-M   'P 1'
#
loop_
_entity.id
_entity.type
_entity.pdbx_description
1 polymer ?
#
loop_
_entity_poly.entity_id
_entity_poly.type
_entity_poly.pdbx_seq_one_letter_code
_entity_poly.pdbx_strand_id
1 'polypeptide(L)'
;MDELLEKLRRINHMLQKEGGFVTNSGEATALPFTEMASVLGDILRANTYLIDLSGNLLGYSEATDINNTRIKQMLEDKKFPEQYAQNLSALFQTTANIGIESDFTAFPIESRDLFITGVTTIVPIFASGKRLGSLILARMFPAFDSSDLILAEHGATVI
;
A
#
# COMPACT_ATOMS: atom_id res chain seq x y z
N MET A 1 -13.88 -7.89 -18.33
CA MET A 1 -12.55 -7.94 -18.99
C MET A 1 -12.11 -6.54 -19.39
N ASP A 2 -13.01 -5.72 -19.94
CA ASP A 2 -12.71 -4.32 -20.29
C ASP A 2 -12.29 -3.46 -19.09
N GLU A 3 -12.94 -3.61 -17.93
CA GLU A 3 -12.60 -2.80 -16.74
C GLU A 3 -11.18 -3.06 -16.19
N LEU A 4 -10.72 -4.33 -16.19
CA LEU A 4 -9.37 -4.68 -15.72
C LEU A 4 -8.30 -4.14 -16.67
N LEU A 5 -8.52 -4.26 -17.98
CA LEU A 5 -7.58 -3.75 -18.97
C LEU A 5 -7.43 -2.22 -18.89
N GLU A 6 -8.54 -1.50 -18.69
CA GLU A 6 -8.50 -0.05 -18.49
C GLU A 6 -7.75 0.34 -17.20
N LYS A 7 -7.95 -0.40 -16.10
CA LYS A 7 -7.18 -0.20 -14.86
C LYS A 7 -5.69 -0.46 -15.07
N LEU A 8 -5.32 -1.53 -15.78
CA LEU A 8 -3.92 -1.81 -16.14
C LEU A 8 -3.31 -0.71 -17.02
N ARG A 9 -4.06 -0.21 -18.01
CA ARG A 9 -3.63 0.93 -18.85
C ARG A 9 -3.39 2.17 -18.01
N ARG A 10 -4.25 2.45 -17.02
CA ARG A 10 -4.05 3.57 -16.08
C ARG A 10 -2.78 3.41 -15.25
N ILE A 11 -2.48 2.21 -14.75
CA ILE A 11 -1.21 1.90 -14.08
C ILE A 11 -0.02 2.12 -15.02
N ASN A 12 -0.09 1.64 -16.26
CA ASN A 12 1.01 1.81 -17.21
C ASN A 12 1.22 3.27 -17.64
N HIS A 13 0.13 4.01 -17.84
CA HIS A 13 0.20 5.41 -18.25
C HIS A 13 0.80 6.29 -17.16
N MET A 14 0.47 5.99 -15.89
CA MET A 14 1.11 6.60 -14.72
C MET A 14 2.63 6.56 -14.90
N LEU A 15 3.24 5.40 -15.19
CA LEU A 15 4.70 5.21 -15.34
C LEU A 15 5.37 5.91 -16.51
N GLN A 16 4.60 6.32 -17.50
CA GLN A 16 5.13 6.93 -18.71
C GLN A 16 5.37 8.44 -18.53
N LYS A 17 5.17 8.99 -17.32
CA LYS A 17 5.46 10.39 -17.01
C LYS A 17 6.96 10.71 -17.14
N GLU A 18 7.26 11.80 -17.85
CA GLU A 18 8.61 12.31 -18.01
C GLU A 18 9.23 12.65 -16.64
N GLY A 19 10.42 12.12 -16.36
CA GLY A 19 11.15 12.34 -15.09
C GLY A 19 10.93 11.26 -14.01
N GLY A 20 10.07 10.27 -14.24
CA GLY A 20 9.77 9.20 -13.28
C GLY A 20 8.83 9.63 -12.14
N PHE A 21 8.62 8.73 -11.15
CA PHE A 21 7.71 8.99 -10.01
C PHE A 21 8.33 9.70 -8.83
N VAL A 22 9.66 9.70 -8.74
CA VAL A 22 10.35 10.35 -7.63
C VAL A 22 10.15 11.85 -7.78
N THR A 23 9.17 12.37 -7.04
CA THR A 23 8.93 13.80 -7.01
C THR A 23 10.14 14.46 -6.34
N ASN A 24 11.01 15.08 -7.13
CA ASN A 24 11.96 16.08 -6.66
C ASN A 24 11.23 17.40 -6.38
N SER A 25 10.02 17.34 -5.83
CA SER A 25 9.33 18.52 -5.32
C SER A 25 10.22 19.09 -4.23
N GLY A 26 10.73 20.30 -4.41
CA GLY A 26 11.53 21.02 -3.41
C GLY A 26 10.81 21.29 -2.08
N GLU A 27 9.65 20.68 -1.86
CA GLU A 27 8.94 20.58 -0.59
C GLU A 27 9.52 19.42 0.21
N ALA A 28 10.19 19.74 1.32
CA ALA A 28 10.78 18.77 2.25
C ALA A 28 9.77 17.75 2.84
N THR A 29 8.48 17.94 2.58
CA THR A 29 7.36 17.15 3.12
C THR A 29 6.80 16.12 2.14
N ALA A 30 7.09 16.18 0.84
CA ALA A 30 6.55 15.22 -0.13
C ALA A 30 7.29 13.87 -0.05
N LEU A 31 6.54 12.76 -0.04
CA LEU A 31 7.11 11.41 -0.10
C LEU A 31 7.30 11.00 -1.56
N PRO A 32 8.40 10.28 -1.88
CA PRO A 32 8.83 10.06 -3.27
C PRO A 32 7.84 9.28 -4.13
N PHE A 33 6.89 8.52 -3.54
CA PHE A 33 5.93 7.70 -4.29
C PHE A 33 4.47 7.99 -3.92
N THR A 34 4.15 9.15 -3.32
CA THR A 34 2.75 9.49 -2.98
C THR A 34 1.84 9.48 -4.20
N GLU A 35 2.30 9.99 -5.35
CA GLU A 35 1.48 9.99 -6.56
C GLU A 35 1.12 8.55 -6.99
N MET A 36 2.09 7.63 -6.89
CA MET A 36 1.85 6.23 -7.23
C MET A 36 0.89 5.55 -6.25
N ALA A 37 1.07 5.78 -4.95
CA ALA A 37 0.17 5.28 -3.93
C ALA A 37 -1.27 5.81 -4.13
N SER A 38 -1.41 7.06 -4.58
CA SER A 38 -2.69 7.68 -4.92
C SER A 38 -3.39 6.96 -6.08
N VAL A 39 -2.69 6.77 -7.20
CA VAL A 39 -3.25 6.07 -8.37
C VAL A 39 -3.63 4.63 -8.04
N LEU A 40 -2.78 3.90 -7.31
CA LEU A 40 -3.09 2.54 -6.87
C LEU A 40 -4.29 2.50 -5.92
N GLY A 41 -4.33 3.41 -4.94
CA GLY A 41 -5.45 3.52 -4.00
C GLY A 41 -6.78 3.81 -4.70
N ASP A 42 -6.79 4.67 -5.72
CA ASP A 42 -7.96 4.94 -6.56
C ASP A 42 -8.43 3.71 -7.34
N ILE A 43 -7.49 3.01 -7.98
CA ILE A 43 -7.78 1.86 -8.84
C ILE A 43 -8.31 0.69 -8.03
N LEU A 44 -7.69 0.43 -6.88
CA LEU A 44 -8.00 -0.68 -5.97
C LEU A 44 -9.08 -0.32 -4.94
N ARG A 45 -9.47 0.96 -4.88
CA ARG A 45 -10.40 1.53 -3.89
C ARG A 45 -10.02 1.12 -2.46
N ALA A 46 -8.75 1.35 -2.14
CA ALA A 46 -8.14 0.90 -0.90
C ALA A 46 -7.19 1.96 -0.34
N ASN A 47 -7.08 2.00 0.98
CA ASN A 47 -5.94 2.65 1.61
C ASN A 47 -4.68 1.93 1.16
N THR A 48 -3.67 2.71 0.80
CA THR A 48 -2.47 2.22 0.14
C THR A 48 -1.28 2.83 0.85
N TYR A 49 -0.37 2.01 1.35
CA TYR A 49 0.85 2.43 2.03
C TYR A 49 2.04 1.72 1.42
N LEU A 50 3.08 2.48 1.09
CA LEU A 50 4.34 1.96 0.60
C LEU A 50 5.41 2.17 1.66
N ILE A 51 6.02 1.09 2.12
CA ILE A 51 7.09 1.17 3.13
C ILE A 51 8.36 0.45 2.66
N ASP A 52 9.52 0.92 3.09
CA ASP A 52 10.78 0.17 2.96
C ASP A 52 10.92 -0.91 4.03
N LEU A 53 12.02 -1.66 3.97
CA LEU A 53 12.35 -2.72 4.95
C LEU A 53 12.47 -2.24 6.40
N SER A 54 12.79 -0.96 6.60
CA SER A 54 12.92 -0.36 7.94
C SER A 54 11.60 0.24 8.42
N GLY A 55 10.54 0.22 7.60
CA GLY A 55 9.24 0.83 7.90
C GLY A 55 9.15 2.32 7.56
N ASN A 56 10.14 2.91 6.88
CA ASN A 56 10.01 4.30 6.42
C ASN A 56 8.88 4.36 5.39
N LEU A 57 7.96 5.29 5.56
CA LEU A 57 6.86 5.52 4.63
C LEU A 57 7.39 6.24 3.40
N LEU A 58 7.23 5.62 2.23
CA LEU A 58 7.71 6.12 0.96
C LEU A 58 6.59 6.75 0.11
N GLY A 59 5.34 6.47 0.45
CA GLY A 59 4.15 7.04 -0.18
C GLY A 59 2.89 6.44 0.43
N TYR A 60 1.79 7.18 0.42
CA TYR A 60 0.50 6.66 0.87
C TYR A 60 -0.68 7.37 0.20
N SER A 61 -1.86 6.74 0.31
CA SER A 61 -3.16 7.30 -0.04
C SER A 61 -4.23 6.70 0.86
N GLU A 62 -5.11 7.54 1.39
CA GLU A 62 -6.23 7.10 2.22
C GLU A 62 -7.53 7.26 1.43
N ALA A 63 -8.04 6.14 0.89
CA ALA A 63 -9.37 6.09 0.27
C ALA A 63 -10.50 6.17 1.32
N THR A 64 -10.20 5.82 2.57
CA THR A 64 -11.10 5.90 3.73
C THR A 64 -10.31 6.36 4.95
N ASP A 65 -10.76 7.42 5.61
CA ASP A 65 -10.16 7.88 6.87
C ASP A 65 -10.44 6.84 7.97
N ILE A 66 -9.38 6.19 8.46
CA ILE A 66 -9.45 5.21 9.56
C ILE A 66 -9.72 5.91 10.91
N ASN A 67 -9.65 7.25 10.96
CA ASN A 67 -9.89 8.12 12.11
C ASN A 67 -9.30 7.59 13.42
N ASN A 68 -8.05 7.12 13.35
CA ASN A 68 -7.34 6.57 14.49
C ASN A 68 -6.04 7.37 14.71
N THR A 69 -5.82 7.79 15.96
CA THR A 69 -4.69 8.64 16.35
C THR A 69 -3.33 7.99 16.06
N ARG A 70 -3.21 6.68 16.27
CA ARG A 70 -1.96 5.94 16.02
C ARG A 70 -1.60 5.92 14.54
N ILE A 71 -2.58 5.68 13.67
CA ILE A 71 -2.37 5.73 12.21
C ILE A 71 -2.00 7.14 11.78
N LYS A 72 -2.71 8.18 12.26
CA LYS A 72 -2.38 9.58 11.95
C LYS A 72 -0.95 9.92 12.35
N GLN A 73 -0.52 9.51 13.54
CA GLN A 73 0.86 9.71 13.99
C GLN A 73 1.88 8.99 13.10
N MET A 74 1.62 7.74 12.68
CA MET A 74 2.51 7.00 11.77
C MET A 74 2.67 7.70 10.41
N LEU A 75 1.62 8.34 9.90
CA LEU A 75 1.65 9.10 8.65
C LEU A 75 2.38 10.43 8.81
N GLU A 76 2.16 11.14 9.92
CA GLU A 76 2.89 12.37 10.28
C GLU A 76 4.39 12.11 10.46
N ASP A 77 4.74 11.07 11.22
CA ASP A 77 6.12 10.64 11.47
C ASP A 77 6.76 9.98 10.24
N LYS A 78 5.96 9.68 9.21
CA LYS A 78 6.37 8.95 7.99
C LYS A 78 7.06 7.63 8.31
N LYS A 79 6.57 6.94 9.35
CA LYS A 79 7.24 5.77 9.91
C LYS A 79 6.24 4.78 10.47
N PHE A 80 6.32 3.55 9.98
CA PHE A 80 5.65 2.41 10.57
C PHE A 80 6.51 1.81 11.69
N PRO A 81 5.90 1.17 12.70
CA PRO A 81 6.64 0.49 13.76
C PRO A 81 7.66 -0.50 13.16
N GLU A 82 8.90 -0.44 13.65
CA GLU A 82 9.99 -1.24 13.08
C GLU A 82 9.70 -2.74 13.15
N GLN A 83 9.15 -3.22 14.26
CA GLN A 83 8.74 -4.62 14.41
C GLN A 83 7.71 -5.04 13.36
N TYR A 84 6.76 -4.17 13.03
CA TYR A 84 5.76 -4.44 12.01
C TYR A 84 6.41 -4.55 10.62
N ALA A 85 7.30 -3.62 10.28
CA ALA A 85 8.05 -3.66 9.01
C ALA A 85 8.95 -4.91 8.90
N GLN A 86 9.64 -5.28 9.98
CA GLN A 86 10.45 -6.50 10.05
C GLN A 86 9.59 -7.75 9.81
N ASN A 87 8.42 -7.84 10.45
CA ASN A 87 7.50 -8.96 10.24
C ASN A 87 7.05 -9.04 8.76
N LEU A 88 6.72 -7.91 8.12
CA LEU A 88 6.34 -7.87 6.71
C LEU A 88 7.48 -8.24 5.76
N SER A 89 8.73 -7.94 6.13
CA SER A 89 9.91 -8.30 5.32
C SER A 89 10.10 -9.81 5.16
N ALA A 90 9.55 -10.62 6.07
CA ALA A 90 9.58 -12.07 6.01
C ALA A 90 8.57 -12.68 5.00
N LEU A 91 7.60 -11.90 4.52
CA LEU A 91 6.60 -12.36 3.55
C LEU A 91 7.17 -12.28 2.13
N PHE A 92 7.54 -13.40 1.51
CA PHE A 92 8.13 -13.40 0.16
C PHE A 92 7.11 -13.48 -0.98
N GLN A 93 5.83 -13.65 -0.66
CA GLN A 93 4.73 -13.73 -1.62
C GLN A 93 3.56 -12.87 -1.13
N THR A 94 2.70 -12.48 -2.07
CA THR A 94 1.46 -11.75 -1.77
C THR A 94 0.63 -12.53 -0.77
N THR A 95 0.27 -11.86 0.33
CA THR A 95 -0.63 -12.41 1.35
C THR A 95 -1.89 -11.56 1.37
N ALA A 96 -2.97 -12.10 0.81
CA ALA A 96 -4.21 -11.38 0.58
C ALA A 96 -5.26 -11.61 1.67
N ASN A 97 -6.16 -10.64 1.82
CA ASN A 97 -7.36 -10.74 2.65
C ASN A 97 -7.10 -11.16 4.10
N ILE A 98 -6.01 -10.66 4.67
CA ILE A 98 -5.65 -10.82 6.07
C ILE A 98 -6.71 -10.13 6.92
N GLY A 99 -7.36 -10.87 7.81
CA GLY A 99 -8.36 -10.33 8.74
C GLY A 99 -7.73 -9.53 9.88
N ILE A 100 -8.57 -8.73 10.55
CA ILE A 100 -8.17 -7.83 11.65
C ILE A 100 -7.50 -8.48 12.86
N GLU A 101 -7.67 -9.78 13.07
CA GLU A 101 -7.05 -10.51 14.19
C GLU A 101 -5.56 -10.79 13.97
N SER A 102 -5.08 -10.68 12.73
CA SER A 102 -3.68 -10.92 12.39
C SER A 102 -2.78 -9.76 12.82
N ASP A 103 -1.56 -10.08 13.23
CA ASP A 103 -0.50 -9.08 13.49
C ASP A 103 -0.05 -8.34 12.21
N PHE A 104 -0.41 -8.85 11.04
CA PHE A 104 -0.17 -8.21 9.73
C PHE A 104 -1.29 -7.27 9.29
N THR A 105 -2.32 -7.06 10.11
CA THR A 105 -3.38 -6.12 9.78
C THR A 105 -2.85 -4.69 9.73
N ALA A 106 -3.28 -3.93 8.73
CA ALA A 106 -3.05 -2.50 8.65
C ALA A 106 -4.03 -1.70 9.53
N PHE A 107 -5.06 -2.36 10.08
CA PHE A 107 -6.06 -1.72 10.94
C PHE A 107 -5.59 -1.61 12.40
N PRO A 108 -6.09 -0.63 13.17
CA PRO A 108 -5.75 -0.51 14.57
C PRO A 108 -6.31 -1.67 15.41
N ILE A 109 -5.42 -2.40 16.09
CA ILE A 109 -5.80 -3.52 16.96
C ILE A 109 -6.67 -3.08 18.13
N GLU A 110 -6.48 -1.84 18.60
CA GLU A 110 -7.24 -1.22 19.67
C GLU A 110 -8.69 -0.88 19.28
N SER A 111 -9.01 -0.93 17.99
CA SER A 111 -10.33 -0.56 17.44
C SER A 111 -10.89 -1.65 16.52
N ARG A 112 -10.50 -2.91 16.75
CA ARG A 112 -10.95 -4.09 15.96
C ARG A 112 -12.46 -4.14 15.76
N ASP A 113 -13.23 -3.81 16.80
CA ASP A 113 -14.69 -3.82 16.77
C ASP A 113 -15.31 -2.86 15.73
N LEU A 114 -14.59 -1.80 15.35
CA LEU A 114 -15.03 -0.85 14.32
C LEU A 114 -14.70 -1.32 12.89
N PHE A 115 -13.80 -2.30 12.76
CA PHE A 115 -13.22 -2.72 11.48
C PHE A 115 -13.40 -4.22 11.21
N ILE A 116 -14.45 -4.86 11.73
CA ILE A 116 -14.64 -6.33 11.69
C ILE A 116 -14.55 -6.92 10.27
N THR A 117 -15.00 -6.19 9.24
CA THR A 117 -14.92 -6.63 7.84
C THR A 117 -13.62 -6.22 7.14
N GLY A 118 -12.78 -5.45 7.82
CA GLY A 118 -11.52 -4.91 7.34
C GLY A 118 -10.56 -6.02 6.93
N VAL A 119 -10.05 -5.91 5.71
CA VAL A 119 -9.06 -6.81 5.16
C VAL A 119 -7.80 -6.06 4.75
N THR A 120 -6.67 -6.70 4.98
CA THR A 120 -5.35 -6.23 4.57
C THR A 120 -4.76 -7.17 3.52
N THR A 121 -4.12 -6.61 2.50
CA THR A 121 -3.32 -7.35 1.52
C THR A 121 -1.90 -6.79 1.53
N ILE A 122 -0.92 -7.67 1.66
CA ILE A 122 0.50 -7.33 1.62
C ILE A 122 1.09 -7.86 0.33
N VAL A 123 1.67 -6.96 -0.47
CA VAL A 123 2.38 -7.30 -1.71
C VAL A 123 3.86 -6.96 -1.54
N PRO A 124 4.76 -7.96 -1.53
CA PRO A 124 6.20 -7.73 -1.48
C PRO A 124 6.73 -7.01 -2.72
N ILE A 125 7.66 -6.07 -2.54
CA ILE A 125 8.29 -5.34 -3.65
C ILE A 125 9.72 -5.80 -3.83
N PHE A 126 10.06 -6.21 -5.05
CA PHE A 126 11.39 -6.69 -5.41
C PHE A 126 11.95 -5.92 -6.60
N ALA A 127 13.24 -5.58 -6.55
CA ALA A 127 13.98 -5.10 -7.71
C ALA A 127 15.28 -5.88 -7.86
N SER A 128 15.57 -6.36 -9.07
CA SER A 128 16.76 -7.18 -9.37
C SER A 128 16.97 -8.35 -8.39
N GLY A 129 15.87 -9.00 -7.98
CA GLY A 129 15.87 -10.12 -7.03
C GLY A 129 16.09 -9.73 -5.56
N LYS A 130 16.23 -8.44 -5.23
CA LYS A 130 16.35 -7.95 -3.86
C LYS A 130 15.01 -7.45 -3.34
N ARG A 131 14.66 -7.80 -2.10
CA ARG A 131 13.50 -7.24 -1.41
C ARG A 131 13.76 -5.77 -1.07
N LEU A 132 12.89 -4.87 -1.52
CA LEU A 132 13.02 -3.43 -1.27
C LEU A 132 12.05 -2.92 -0.20
N GLY A 133 10.85 -3.50 -0.14
CA GLY A 133 9.78 -2.97 0.70
C GLY A 133 8.49 -3.75 0.57
N SER A 134 7.40 -3.14 1.01
CA SER A 134 6.06 -3.74 0.95
C SER A 134 5.04 -2.70 0.54
N LEU A 135 4.16 -3.09 -0.37
CA LEU A 135 2.90 -2.42 -0.64
C LEU A 135 1.83 -3.02 0.29
N ILE A 136 1.20 -2.17 1.08
CA ILE A 136 0.16 -2.53 2.04
C ILE A 136 -1.15 -1.93 1.54
N LEU A 137 -2.15 -2.77 1.35
CA LEU A 137 -3.48 -2.37 0.91
C LEU A 137 -4.48 -2.70 2.01
N ALA A 138 -5.36 -1.77 2.34
CA ALA A 138 -6.38 -1.97 3.37
C ALA A 138 -7.73 -1.40 2.92
N ARG A 139 -8.80 -2.20 3.04
CA ARG A 139 -10.17 -1.72 2.80
C ARG A 139 -11.18 -2.50 3.62
N MET A 140 -12.34 -1.88 3.86
CA MET A 140 -13.39 -2.45 4.69
C MET A 140 -14.25 -3.49 3.97
N PHE A 141 -14.53 -3.26 2.69
CA PHE A 141 -15.34 -4.12 1.84
C PHE A 141 -15.23 -3.60 0.39
N PRO A 142 -15.30 -4.46 -0.64
CA PRO A 142 -15.28 -5.93 -0.59
C PRO A 142 -13.89 -6.50 -0.28
N ALA A 143 -13.77 -7.82 -0.12
CA ALA A 143 -12.45 -8.49 -0.08
C ALA A 143 -11.73 -8.34 -1.43
N PHE A 144 -10.39 -8.37 -1.44
CA PHE A 144 -9.57 -8.29 -2.66
C PHE A 144 -9.76 -9.56 -3.50
N ASP A 145 -10.22 -9.38 -4.74
CA ASP A 145 -10.40 -10.47 -5.68
C ASP A 145 -9.16 -10.70 -6.56
N SER A 146 -9.19 -11.68 -7.46
CA SER A 146 -8.05 -11.96 -8.34
C SER A 146 -7.70 -10.79 -9.27
N SER A 147 -8.68 -9.99 -9.70
CA SER A 147 -8.43 -8.80 -10.55
C SER A 147 -7.69 -7.73 -9.77
N ASP A 148 -8.08 -7.51 -8.51
CA ASP A 148 -7.40 -6.60 -7.59
C ASP A 148 -5.95 -7.06 -7.33
N LEU A 149 -5.75 -8.36 -7.09
CA LEU A 149 -4.41 -8.91 -6.84
C LEU A 149 -3.49 -8.79 -8.05
N ILE A 150 -4.00 -9.02 -9.27
CA ILE A 150 -3.24 -8.81 -10.52
C ILE A 150 -2.79 -7.34 -10.61
N LEU A 151 -3.69 -6.39 -10.35
CA LEU A 151 -3.37 -4.96 -10.39
C LEU A 151 -2.36 -4.57 -9.30
N ALA A 152 -2.50 -5.13 -8.10
CA ALA A 152 -1.61 -4.86 -6.98
C ALA A 152 -0.19 -5.39 -7.22
N GLU A 153 -0.04 -6.62 -7.70
CA GLU A 153 1.27 -7.21 -8.03
C GLU A 153 1.93 -6.54 -9.23
N HIS A 154 1.14 -6.18 -10.24
CA HIS A 154 1.64 -5.40 -11.39
C HIS A 154 2.11 -4.02 -10.92
N GLY A 155 1.33 -3.34 -10.09
CA GLY A 155 1.71 -2.06 -9.47
C GLY A 155 2.96 -2.16 -8.61
N ALA A 156 3.12 -3.24 -7.83
CA ALA A 156 4.29 -3.47 -6.99
C ALA A 156 5.56 -3.79 -7.78
N THR A 157 5.47 -4.48 -8.92
CA THR A 157 6.61 -4.79 -9.82
C THR A 157 7.16 -3.54 -10.48
N VAL A 158 6.31 -2.54 -10.59
CA VAL A 158 6.53 -1.28 -11.27
C VAL A 158 7.21 -0.22 -10.39
N ILE A 159 7.07 -0.36 -9.06
CA ILE A 159 7.74 0.46 -8.03
C ILE A 159 9.23 0.12 -7.99
#